data_AF-A0A6J1PNE3-F1
#
_entry.id   AF-A0A6J1PNE3-F1
#
_cell.length_a   1.000
_cell.length_b   1.000
_cell.length_c   1.000
_cell.angle_alpha   90.00
_cell.angle_beta   90.00
_cell.angle_gamma   90.00
#
_symmetry.space_group_name_H-M   'P 1'
#
loop_
_entity.id
_entity.type
_entity.pdbx_description
1 polymer ?
#
loop_
_entity_poly.entity_id
_entity_poly.type
_entity_poly.pdbx_seq_one_letter_code
_entity_poly.pdbx_strand_id
1 'polypeptide(L)'
;MFSSKARLIKRTGKNPIGRYDFLKLLATEYNTTSSKDAQEQVLANLANFAYDPVNYGYIRQLKVIDIFLNALSESNPKLVRFGVAGLCNLCLDAINKIYILRNRGVELVSSLLFSEDEEILLTTITTLMFLVTSESVEEITSPKIIKRITSKIRSFADTTMNNLREGDQVSVLKVITNDDILKFAELTGDHNPIHTESARNIAHGALLNGLVSGLIGTKLPGAGTIVIEQNLTFPKPCYAGDTVEVIVKITSVKMYLTLVMALCISYSYAESNSTVTSTIKPQYKSSNTKEQPTGCVCAVFLSGQFKKGSKEQPKGYPALLHEHPDPLPCNTVGNKLCVNKCLDAIVKHLPNSPAILCASIDRDCHKERAYLFIKNCKDEWTNTNLSAGREYCCKDGTPYKC
;
A
#
# COMPACT_ATOMS: atom_id res chain seq x y z
N MET A 1 8.47 9.61 16.66
CA MET A 1 8.99 11.00 16.59
C MET A 1 8.13 11.96 17.45
N PHE A 2 7.63 11.52 18.61
CA PHE A 2 6.81 12.35 19.51
C PHE A 2 7.63 12.69 20.75
N SER A 3 7.59 13.94 21.21
CA SER A 3 8.38 14.36 22.37
C SER A 3 7.57 14.21 23.64
N SER A 4 8.07 13.45 24.62
CA SER A 4 7.44 13.39 25.93
C SER A 4 7.56 14.73 26.66
N LYS A 5 6.60 15.04 27.54
CA LYS A 5 6.62 16.26 28.37
C LYS A 5 7.94 16.41 29.12
N ALA A 6 8.49 15.32 29.65
CA ALA A 6 9.79 15.29 30.32
C ALA A 6 10.96 15.62 29.37
N ARG A 7 10.97 15.07 28.14
CA ARG A 7 12.01 15.34 27.14
C ARG A 7 11.97 16.78 26.64
N LEU A 8 10.78 17.36 26.58
CA LEU A 8 10.55 18.76 26.20
C LEU A 8 11.07 19.70 27.29
N ILE A 9 10.72 19.46 28.56
CA ILE A 9 11.23 20.22 29.71
C ILE A 9 12.75 20.24 29.72
N LYS A 10 13.39 19.10 29.43
CA LYS A 10 14.86 18.98 29.36
C LYS A 10 15.50 19.77 28.20
N ARG A 11 14.74 20.04 27.13
CA ARG A 11 15.21 20.76 25.93
C ARG A 11 14.94 22.27 26.00
N THR A 12 13.94 22.71 26.74
CA THR A 12 13.74 24.13 27.06
C THR A 12 14.92 24.63 27.88
N GLY A 13 15.69 25.57 27.33
CA GLY A 13 16.85 26.18 28.00
C GLY A 13 16.48 26.99 29.25
N LYS A 14 17.49 27.58 29.90
CA LYS A 14 17.34 28.32 31.17
C LYS A 14 16.49 29.60 31.08
N ASN A 15 16.19 30.12 29.88
CA ASN A 15 15.27 31.25 29.67
C ASN A 15 13.91 30.74 29.17
N PRO A 16 12.86 30.73 30.00
CA PRO A 16 11.62 30.03 29.69
C PRO A 16 10.58 31.02 29.20
N ILE A 17 10.64 31.44 27.93
CA ILE A 17 9.37 31.78 27.30
C ILE A 17 8.59 30.46 27.29
N GLY A 18 7.49 30.41 28.05
CA GLY A 18 6.64 29.22 28.13
C GLY A 18 6.23 28.82 26.73
N ARG A 19 6.06 27.52 26.47
CA ARG A 19 5.68 27.04 25.13
C ARG A 19 4.40 27.70 24.60
N TYR A 20 3.43 27.94 25.49
CA TYR A 20 2.24 28.73 25.18
C TYR A 20 2.61 30.14 24.73
N ASP A 21 3.43 30.85 25.50
CA ASP A 21 3.86 32.22 25.19
C ASP A 21 4.65 32.29 23.89
N PHE A 22 5.47 31.28 23.58
CA PHE A 22 6.19 31.21 22.33
C PHE A 22 5.26 31.02 21.13
N LEU A 23 4.31 30.08 21.21
CA LEU A 23 3.29 29.92 20.17
C LEU A 23 2.40 31.16 20.05
N LYS A 24 2.13 31.85 21.16
CA LYS A 24 1.38 33.10 21.18
C LYS A 24 2.15 34.22 20.46
N LEU A 25 3.46 34.33 20.68
CA LEU A 25 4.31 35.27 19.97
C LEU A 25 4.29 35.01 18.46
N LEU A 26 4.42 33.75 18.03
CA LEU A 26 4.31 33.38 16.62
C LEU A 26 2.93 33.74 16.05
N ALA A 27 1.84 33.33 16.71
CA ALA A 27 0.49 33.66 16.25
C ALA A 27 0.23 35.17 16.20
N THR A 28 0.79 35.93 17.14
CA THR A 28 0.70 37.40 17.14
C THR A 28 1.48 37.99 15.97
N GLU A 29 2.75 37.60 15.80
CA GLU A 29 3.61 38.07 14.72
C GLU A 29 2.98 37.82 13.34
N TYR A 30 2.41 36.63 13.11
CA TYR A 30 1.73 36.32 11.84
C TYR A 30 0.64 37.34 11.51
N ASN A 31 -0.14 37.75 12.51
CA ASN A 31 -1.29 38.64 12.34
C ASN A 31 -0.91 40.12 12.30
N THR A 32 0.21 40.53 12.91
CA THR A 32 0.59 41.94 13.04
C THR A 32 1.69 42.37 12.08
N THR A 33 2.49 41.44 11.58
CA THR A 33 3.64 41.76 10.74
C THR A 33 3.20 42.21 9.34
N SER A 34 3.87 43.23 8.81
CA SER A 34 3.71 43.68 7.42
C SER A 34 4.65 42.96 6.45
N SER A 35 5.64 42.20 6.98
CA SER A 35 6.63 41.48 6.19
C SER A 35 6.08 40.12 5.73
N LYS A 36 5.96 39.93 4.41
CA LYS A 36 5.54 38.64 3.83
C LYS A 36 6.51 37.51 4.12
N ASP A 37 7.81 37.77 4.12
CA ASP A 37 8.83 36.78 4.49
C ASP A 37 8.70 36.35 5.95
N ALA A 38 8.39 37.29 6.85
CA ALA A 38 8.13 36.98 8.25
C ALA A 38 6.86 36.14 8.41
N GLN A 39 5.78 36.47 7.68
CA GLN A 39 4.55 35.66 7.66
C GLN A 39 4.82 34.21 7.21
N GLU A 40 5.62 34.04 6.13
CA GLU A 40 6.01 32.71 5.65
C GLU A 40 6.77 31.90 6.70
N GLN A 41 7.80 32.50 7.30
CA GLN A 41 8.63 31.83 8.31
C GLN A 41 7.83 31.47 9.56
N VAL A 42 6.96 32.37 10.00
CA VAL A 42 6.11 32.15 11.17
C VAL A 42 5.10 31.03 10.90
N LEU A 43 4.45 31.04 9.74
CA LEU A 43 3.48 30.00 9.39
C LEU A 43 4.13 28.63 9.24
N ALA A 44 5.31 28.56 8.63
CA ALA A 44 6.12 27.34 8.55
C ALA A 44 6.46 26.79 9.95
N ASN A 45 6.87 27.68 10.86
CA ASN A 45 7.13 27.29 12.25
C ASN A 45 5.87 26.74 12.93
N LEU A 46 4.74 27.43 12.79
CA LEU A 46 3.46 26.95 13.34
C LEU A 46 3.09 25.57 12.77
N ALA A 47 3.27 25.33 11.47
CA ALA A 47 3.00 24.04 10.83
C ALA A 47 3.91 22.93 11.38
N ASN A 48 5.18 23.23 11.68
CA ASN A 48 6.09 22.29 12.33
C ASN A 48 5.67 21.94 13.77
N PHE A 49 5.16 22.92 14.53
CA PHE A 49 4.61 22.67 15.87
C PHE A 49 3.30 21.88 15.84
N ALA A 50 2.56 21.95 14.73
CA ALA A 50 1.27 21.30 14.54
C ALA A 50 1.34 19.76 14.46
N TYR A 51 2.54 19.18 14.30
CA TYR A 51 2.74 17.73 14.29
C TYR A 51 2.76 17.10 15.71
N ASP A 52 3.11 17.85 16.76
CA ASP A 52 3.27 17.29 18.12
C ASP A 52 2.00 17.49 18.98
N PRO A 53 1.35 16.41 19.46
CA PRO A 53 0.11 16.49 20.26
C PRO A 53 0.22 17.35 21.52
N VAL A 54 1.42 17.52 22.08
CA VAL A 54 1.64 18.39 23.24
C VAL A 54 1.22 19.85 22.97
N ASN A 55 1.18 20.27 21.70
CA ASN A 55 0.84 21.64 21.31
C ASN A 55 -0.65 21.84 21.04
N TYR A 56 -1.43 20.76 20.89
CA TYR A 56 -2.81 20.86 20.39
C TYR A 56 -3.72 21.73 21.26
N GLY A 57 -3.57 21.64 22.59
CA GLY A 57 -4.29 22.51 23.52
C GLY A 57 -4.00 24.01 23.28
N TYR A 58 -2.73 24.35 23.11
CA TYR A 58 -2.29 25.73 22.85
C TYR A 58 -2.71 26.20 21.45
N ILE A 59 -2.57 25.36 20.43
CA ILE A 59 -2.99 25.62 19.05
C ILE A 59 -4.48 26.00 18.99
N ARG A 60 -5.34 25.28 19.72
CA ARG A 60 -6.76 25.60 19.82
C ARG A 60 -7.00 26.91 20.56
N GLN A 61 -6.36 27.11 21.72
CA GLN A 61 -6.51 28.34 22.51
C GLN A 61 -6.07 29.59 21.75
N LEU A 62 -5.02 29.47 20.93
CA LEU A 62 -4.43 30.55 20.14
C LEU A 62 -5.03 30.67 18.73
N LYS A 63 -6.06 29.88 18.41
CA LYS A 63 -6.74 29.89 17.11
C LYS A 63 -5.80 29.72 15.91
N VAL A 64 -4.75 28.91 16.08
CA VAL A 64 -3.77 28.64 15.00
C VAL A 64 -4.42 27.86 13.85
N ILE A 65 -5.49 27.09 14.11
CA ILE A 65 -6.27 26.42 13.06
C ILE A 65 -6.91 27.45 12.12
N ASP A 66 -7.45 28.54 12.66
CA ASP A 66 -8.04 29.63 11.85
C ASP A 66 -6.98 30.30 10.97
N ILE A 67 -5.77 30.47 11.51
CA ILE A 67 -4.62 30.99 10.76
C ILE A 67 -4.35 30.09 9.54
N PHE A 68 -4.31 28.77 9.72
CA PHE A 68 -4.10 27.84 8.61
C PHE A 68 -5.24 27.83 7.60
N LEU A 69 -6.50 27.85 8.06
CA LEU A 69 -7.67 27.90 7.17
C LEU A 69 -7.67 29.17 6.32
N ASN A 70 -7.36 30.33 6.92
CA ASN A 70 -7.27 31.60 6.22
C ASN A 70 -6.13 31.60 5.20
N ALA A 71 -4.98 31.00 5.54
CA ALA A 71 -3.82 30.90 4.66
C ALA A 71 -4.11 30.12 3.35
N LEU A 72 -5.14 29.26 3.32
CA LEU A 72 -5.52 28.53 2.10
C LEU A 72 -6.08 29.44 1.00
N SER A 73 -6.55 30.65 1.36
CA SER A 73 -7.11 31.63 0.42
C SER A 73 -6.11 32.73 0.04
N GLU A 74 -4.86 32.65 0.52
CA GLU A 74 -3.83 33.63 0.19
C GLU A 74 -3.34 33.47 -1.25
N SER A 75 -2.91 34.57 -1.87
CA SER A 75 -2.28 34.54 -3.20
C SER A 75 -0.86 33.98 -3.17
N ASN A 76 -0.21 33.96 -1.99
CA ASN A 76 1.14 33.47 -1.82
C ASN A 76 1.15 31.93 -1.72
N PRO A 77 1.74 31.20 -2.69
CA PRO A 77 1.72 29.74 -2.70
C PRO A 77 2.47 29.11 -1.53
N LYS A 78 3.47 29.79 -0.94
CA LYS A 78 4.15 29.28 0.26
C LYS A 78 3.26 29.33 1.48
N LEU A 79 2.46 30.39 1.64
CA LEU A 79 1.49 30.48 2.73
C LEU A 79 0.42 29.39 2.59
N VAL A 80 -0.10 29.17 1.38
CA VAL A 80 -1.03 28.08 1.08
C VAL A 80 -0.42 26.72 1.44
N ARG A 81 0.83 26.47 1.00
CA ARG A 81 1.58 25.24 1.31
C ARG A 81 1.71 25.00 2.81
N PHE A 82 2.18 25.99 3.57
CA PHE A 82 2.32 25.84 5.03
C PHE A 82 0.98 25.74 5.74
N GLY A 83 -0.05 26.43 5.23
CA GLY A 83 -1.43 26.34 5.71
C GLY A 83 -1.98 24.93 5.62
N VAL A 84 -1.97 24.34 4.41
CA VAL A 84 -2.51 22.99 4.20
C VAL A 84 -1.67 21.93 4.92
N ALA A 85 -0.34 22.09 5.01
CA ALA A 85 0.52 21.20 5.79
C ALA A 85 0.20 21.25 7.30
N GLY A 86 -0.04 22.45 7.83
CA GLY A 86 -0.48 22.64 9.22
C GLY A 86 -1.81 21.94 9.51
N LEU A 87 -2.79 22.06 8.62
CA LEU A 87 -4.07 21.34 8.75
C LEU A 87 -3.91 19.83 8.65
N CYS A 88 -3.10 19.35 7.71
CA CYS A 88 -2.80 17.93 7.55
C CYS A 88 -2.23 17.33 8.84
N ASN A 89 -1.31 18.04 9.49
CA ASN A 89 -0.70 17.62 10.76
C ASN A 89 -1.70 17.56 11.92
N LEU A 90 -2.73 18.40 11.91
CA LEU A 90 -3.72 18.50 13.01
C LEU A 90 -4.93 17.59 12.84
N CYS A 91 -5.30 17.28 11.61
CA CYS A 91 -6.59 16.66 11.30
C CYS A 91 -6.73 15.20 11.75
N LEU A 92 -5.66 14.55 12.22
CA LEU A 92 -5.74 13.21 12.83
C LEU A 92 -6.27 13.24 14.28
N ASP A 93 -6.16 14.38 14.98
CA ASP A 93 -6.76 14.56 16.32
C ASP A 93 -8.26 14.80 16.21
N ALA A 94 -9.06 14.09 17.02
CA ALA A 94 -10.51 14.14 16.93
C ALA A 94 -11.08 15.55 17.18
N ILE A 95 -10.53 16.30 18.13
CA ILE A 95 -11.04 17.65 18.47
C ILE A 95 -10.69 18.64 17.37
N ASN A 96 -9.44 18.62 16.89
CA ASN A 96 -9.01 19.48 15.79
C ASN A 96 -9.76 19.15 14.50
N LYS A 97 -9.99 17.86 14.21
CA LYS A 97 -10.77 17.40 13.06
C LYS A 97 -12.18 18.00 13.06
N ILE A 98 -12.92 17.87 14.16
CA ILE A 98 -14.26 18.44 14.31
C ILE A 98 -14.23 19.96 14.11
N TYR A 99 -13.22 20.63 14.66
CA TYR A 99 -13.06 22.07 14.50
C TYR A 99 -12.85 22.47 13.03
N ILE A 100 -11.98 21.76 12.31
CA ILE A 100 -11.72 22.00 10.87
C ILE A 100 -13.00 21.80 10.06
N LEU A 101 -13.73 20.71 10.30
CA LEU A 101 -14.99 20.42 9.58
C LEU A 101 -16.04 21.52 9.80
N ARG A 102 -16.23 21.97 11.05
CA ARG A 102 -17.19 23.05 11.37
C ARG A 102 -16.85 24.40 10.76
N ASN A 103 -15.59 24.63 10.41
CA ASN A 103 -15.12 25.89 9.83
C ASN A 103 -14.87 25.76 8.31
N ARG A 104 -15.75 25.02 7.60
CA ARG A 104 -15.70 24.84 6.13
C ARG A 104 -14.38 24.28 5.62
N GLY A 105 -13.70 23.47 6.43
CA GLY A 105 -12.40 22.91 6.08
C GLY A 105 -12.41 22.06 4.82
N VAL A 106 -13.47 21.29 4.57
CA VAL A 106 -13.59 20.47 3.35
C VAL A 106 -13.66 21.34 2.10
N GLU A 107 -14.52 22.36 2.10
CA GLU A 107 -14.63 23.32 1.00
C GLU A 107 -13.30 24.05 0.74
N LEU A 108 -12.68 24.60 1.79
CA LEU A 108 -11.43 25.35 1.66
C LEU A 108 -10.28 24.46 1.17
N VAL A 109 -10.11 23.27 1.74
CA VAL A 109 -9.06 22.33 1.31
C VAL A 109 -9.33 21.82 -0.10
N SER A 110 -10.56 21.44 -0.44
CA SER A 110 -10.89 20.93 -1.78
C SER A 110 -10.70 21.97 -2.89
N SER A 111 -10.76 23.27 -2.57
CA SER A 111 -10.42 24.35 -3.52
C SER A 111 -8.97 24.26 -4.02
N LEU A 112 -8.07 23.68 -3.22
CA LEU A 112 -6.65 23.54 -3.56
C LEU A 112 -6.36 22.40 -4.55
N LEU A 113 -7.36 21.55 -4.85
CA LEU A 113 -7.25 20.54 -5.91
C LEU A 113 -7.06 21.17 -7.31
N PHE A 114 -7.24 22.49 -7.41
CA PHE A 114 -6.94 23.25 -8.62
C PHE A 114 -5.46 23.62 -8.78
N SER A 115 -4.67 23.53 -7.71
CA SER A 115 -3.24 23.86 -7.72
C SER A 115 -2.45 23.06 -8.75
N GLU A 116 -1.43 23.71 -9.33
CA GLU A 116 -0.39 23.10 -10.15
C GLU A 116 0.82 22.65 -9.33
N ASP A 117 0.92 23.10 -8.08
CA ASP A 117 1.97 22.70 -7.15
C ASP A 117 1.69 21.29 -6.61
N GLU A 118 2.60 20.36 -6.92
CA GLU A 118 2.45 18.93 -6.60
C GLU A 118 2.39 18.68 -5.08
N GLU A 119 3.17 19.44 -4.31
CA GLU A 119 3.26 19.27 -2.86
C GLU A 119 1.97 19.75 -2.18
N ILE A 120 1.44 20.90 -2.64
CA ILE A 120 0.12 21.39 -2.21
C ILE A 120 -0.95 20.37 -2.54
N LEU A 121 -0.93 19.82 -3.76
CA LEU A 121 -1.94 18.85 -4.18
C LEU A 121 -1.88 17.55 -3.38
N LEU A 122 -0.70 16.97 -3.18
CA LEU A 122 -0.52 15.74 -2.42
C LEU A 122 -0.99 15.92 -0.97
N THR A 123 -0.61 17.03 -0.36
CA THR A 123 -1.02 17.38 1.01
C THR A 123 -2.52 17.63 1.09
N THR A 124 -3.11 18.24 0.05
CA THR A 124 -4.56 18.47 -0.06
C THR A 124 -5.32 17.15 -0.09
N ILE A 125 -4.95 16.22 -0.97
CA ILE A 125 -5.58 14.90 -1.07
C ILE A 125 -5.46 14.14 0.25
N THR A 126 -4.27 14.13 0.85
CA THR A 126 -4.01 13.49 2.14
C THR A 126 -4.88 14.09 3.26
N THR A 127 -4.98 15.42 3.30
CA THR A 127 -5.83 16.12 4.28
C THR A 127 -7.30 15.76 4.11
N LEU A 128 -7.81 15.74 2.87
CA LEU A 128 -9.18 15.32 2.58
C LEU A 128 -9.44 13.88 3.04
N MET A 129 -8.50 12.95 2.79
CA MET A 129 -8.61 11.57 3.27
C MET A 129 -8.69 11.49 4.79
N PHE A 130 -7.87 12.27 5.50
CA PHE A 130 -7.88 12.30 6.96
C PHE A 130 -9.11 12.99 7.54
N LEU A 131 -9.75 13.89 6.80
CA LEU A 131 -10.99 14.56 7.19
C LEU A 131 -12.25 13.71 6.95
N VAL A 132 -12.15 12.54 6.32
CA VAL A 132 -13.30 11.63 6.13
C VAL A 132 -13.86 11.17 7.48
N THR A 133 -15.12 11.49 7.71
CA THR A 133 -15.96 11.03 8.83
C THR A 133 -17.37 10.76 8.30
N SER A 134 -18.25 10.23 9.15
CA SER A 134 -19.68 10.11 8.80
C SER A 134 -20.34 11.45 8.45
N GLU A 135 -19.81 12.58 8.95
CA GLU A 135 -20.35 13.92 8.68
C GLU A 135 -19.82 14.54 7.38
N SER A 136 -18.61 14.18 6.96
CA SER A 136 -17.92 14.82 5.82
C SER A 136 -17.81 13.95 4.57
N VAL A 137 -18.11 12.64 4.68
CA VAL A 137 -17.92 11.67 3.60
C VAL A 137 -18.70 12.05 2.34
N GLU A 138 -19.95 12.50 2.46
CA GLU A 138 -20.78 12.87 1.31
C GLU A 138 -20.21 14.08 0.56
N GLU A 139 -19.69 15.07 1.28
CA GLU A 139 -19.07 16.26 0.70
C GLU A 139 -17.74 15.90 0.00
N ILE A 140 -16.85 15.17 0.70
CA ILE A 140 -15.52 14.79 0.21
C ILE A 140 -15.63 13.84 -1.00
N THR A 141 -16.59 12.91 -0.98
CA THR A 141 -16.80 11.95 -2.07
C THR A 141 -17.71 12.48 -3.17
N SER A 142 -18.06 13.78 -3.13
CA SER A 142 -18.87 14.41 -4.17
C SER A 142 -18.25 14.20 -5.56
N PRO A 143 -19.08 14.03 -6.61
CA PRO A 143 -18.59 13.80 -7.97
C PRO A 143 -17.61 14.87 -8.45
N LYS A 144 -17.77 16.13 -7.99
CA LYS A 144 -16.87 17.24 -8.30
C LYS A 144 -15.46 17.01 -7.78
N ILE A 145 -15.32 16.61 -6.51
CA ILE A 145 -14.03 16.37 -5.86
C ILE A 145 -13.38 15.11 -6.44
N ILE A 146 -14.12 14.00 -6.51
CA ILE A 146 -13.60 12.73 -7.04
C ILE A 146 -13.10 12.90 -8.47
N LYS A 147 -13.90 13.51 -9.36
CA LYS A 147 -13.49 13.77 -10.75
C LYS A 147 -12.21 14.60 -10.82
N ARG A 148 -12.03 15.58 -9.92
CA ARG A 148 -10.83 16.41 -9.89
C ARG A 148 -9.60 15.63 -9.43
N ILE A 149 -9.72 14.88 -8.33
CA ILE A 149 -8.64 14.02 -7.81
C ILE A 149 -8.21 13.01 -8.89
N THR A 150 -9.16 12.31 -9.50
CA THR A 150 -8.87 11.34 -10.57
C THR A 150 -8.23 12.00 -11.79
N SER A 151 -8.67 13.20 -12.19
CA SER A 151 -8.07 13.93 -13.32
C SER A 151 -6.62 14.31 -13.07
N LYS A 152 -6.27 14.74 -11.86
CA LYS A 152 -4.88 15.09 -11.51
C LYS A 152 -3.99 13.85 -11.38
N ILE A 153 -4.49 12.79 -10.74
CA ILE A 153 -3.75 11.51 -10.68
C ILE A 153 -3.43 11.00 -12.09
N ARG A 154 -4.36 11.13 -13.05
CA ARG A 154 -4.10 10.82 -14.46
C ARG A 154 -3.01 11.72 -15.06
N SER A 155 -3.03 13.03 -14.84
CA SER A 155 -1.97 13.91 -15.36
C SER A 155 -0.58 13.62 -14.77
N PHE A 156 -0.48 13.16 -13.52
CA PHE A 156 0.81 12.74 -12.92
C PHE A 156 1.25 11.36 -13.41
N ALA A 157 0.31 10.45 -13.67
CA ALA A 157 0.61 9.20 -14.33
C ALA A 157 1.00 9.42 -15.80
N ASP A 158 0.46 10.45 -16.47
CA ASP A 158 0.63 10.73 -17.89
C ASP A 158 2.08 11.08 -18.28
N THR A 159 2.95 11.52 -17.37
CA THR A 159 4.36 11.82 -17.68
C THR A 159 5.28 10.60 -17.65
N THR A 160 4.92 9.54 -16.92
CA THR A 160 5.76 8.33 -16.76
C THR A 160 5.11 7.07 -17.36
N MET A 161 3.77 6.98 -17.37
CA MET A 161 3.01 5.80 -17.82
C MET A 161 2.51 5.88 -19.27
N ASN A 162 2.37 7.07 -19.88
CA ASN A 162 1.85 7.18 -21.25
C ASN A 162 2.81 6.73 -22.35
N ASN A 163 4.07 6.44 -22.00
CA ASN A 163 5.03 5.89 -22.95
C ASN A 163 5.14 4.36 -22.86
N LEU A 164 4.50 3.71 -21.89
CA LEU A 164 4.52 2.26 -21.75
C LEU A 164 3.32 1.66 -22.45
N ARG A 165 3.58 0.84 -23.48
CA ARG A 165 2.55 0.16 -24.26
C ARG A 165 2.67 -1.35 -24.07
N GLU A 166 1.52 -2.01 -24.06
CA GLU A 166 1.51 -3.47 -24.15
C GLU A 166 2.26 -3.88 -25.42
N GLY A 167 3.24 -4.77 -25.27
CA GLY A 167 4.13 -5.20 -26.33
C GLY A 167 5.53 -4.59 -26.27
N ASP A 168 5.75 -3.49 -25.54
CA ASP A 168 7.09 -2.91 -25.39
C ASP A 168 8.06 -3.93 -24.78
N GLN A 169 9.27 -3.96 -25.32
CA GLN A 169 10.25 -4.97 -24.98
C GLN A 169 11.67 -4.39 -24.95
N VAL A 170 12.48 -4.89 -24.01
CA VAL A 170 13.92 -4.63 -23.96
C VAL A 170 14.66 -5.94 -23.69
N SER A 171 15.83 -6.13 -24.29
CA SER A 171 16.73 -7.24 -23.97
C SER A 171 18.15 -6.77 -23.66
N VAL A 172 18.83 -7.54 -22.82
CA VAL A 172 20.24 -7.35 -22.48
C VAL A 172 20.94 -8.72 -22.47
N LEU A 173 22.12 -8.77 -23.08
CA LEU A 173 23.02 -9.91 -23.01
C LEU A 173 24.06 -9.68 -21.90
N LYS A 174 24.26 -10.68 -21.04
CA LYS A 174 25.26 -10.63 -19.96
C LYS A 174 25.98 -11.98 -19.88
N VAL A 175 27.31 -11.95 -19.88
CA VAL A 175 28.13 -13.11 -19.56
C VAL A 175 28.18 -13.25 -18.04
N ILE A 176 27.83 -14.42 -17.51
CA ILE A 176 27.91 -14.73 -16.09
C ILE A 176 29.33 -15.18 -15.78
N THR A 177 30.09 -14.37 -15.06
CA THR A 177 31.48 -14.70 -14.73
C THR A 177 31.57 -15.46 -13.40
N ASN A 178 32.68 -16.16 -13.18
CA ASN A 178 32.92 -16.78 -11.88
C ASN A 178 33.01 -15.74 -10.75
N ASP A 179 33.53 -14.56 -11.06
CA ASP A 179 33.59 -13.42 -10.13
C ASP A 179 32.19 -12.93 -9.71
N ASP A 180 31.23 -12.88 -10.64
CA ASP A 180 29.84 -12.54 -10.30
C ASP A 180 29.24 -13.55 -9.30
N ILE A 181 29.50 -14.84 -9.49
CA ILE A 181 29.02 -15.92 -8.61
C ILE A 181 29.65 -15.81 -7.23
N LEU A 182 30.97 -15.61 -7.16
CA LEU A 182 31.70 -15.49 -5.89
C LEU A 182 31.29 -14.25 -5.10
N LYS A 183 31.14 -13.09 -5.75
CA LYS A 183 30.65 -11.86 -5.12
C LYS A 183 29.22 -12.01 -4.61
N PHE A 184 28.37 -12.71 -5.36
CA PHE A 184 27.01 -12.98 -4.91
C PHE A 184 26.97 -13.93 -3.71
N ALA A 185 27.83 -14.96 -3.70
CA ALA A 185 28.00 -15.84 -2.55
C ALA A 185 28.47 -15.07 -1.31
N GLU A 186 29.45 -14.18 -1.44
CA GLU A 186 29.91 -13.31 -0.34
C GLU A 186 28.81 -12.37 0.16
N LEU A 187 28.04 -11.76 -0.74
CA LEU A 187 26.95 -10.85 -0.40
C LEU A 187 25.81 -11.56 0.35
N THR A 188 25.49 -12.80 -0.04
CA THR A 188 24.32 -13.54 0.48
C THR A 188 24.67 -14.53 1.60
N GLY A 189 25.94 -14.91 1.72
CA GLY A 189 26.40 -16.00 2.56
C GLY A 189 26.15 -17.40 1.98
N ASP A 190 25.59 -17.51 0.76
CA ASP A 190 25.34 -18.80 0.11
C ASP A 190 26.59 -19.33 -0.60
N HIS A 191 27.43 -19.99 0.19
CA HIS A 191 28.65 -20.67 -0.26
C HIS A 191 28.44 -22.16 -0.55
N ASN A 192 27.24 -22.56 -0.99
CA ASN A 192 27.01 -23.95 -1.36
C ASN A 192 28.07 -24.40 -2.40
N PRO A 193 28.76 -25.55 -2.20
CA PRO A 193 29.85 -26.00 -3.06
C PRO A 193 29.55 -26.03 -4.56
N ILE A 194 28.28 -26.16 -4.95
CA ILE A 194 27.85 -26.09 -6.37
C ILE A 194 28.17 -24.72 -7.03
N HIS A 195 28.35 -23.67 -6.21
CA HIS A 195 28.64 -22.31 -6.64
C HIS A 195 30.13 -21.95 -6.54
N THR A 196 30.91 -22.62 -5.68
CA THR A 196 32.26 -22.20 -5.30
C THR A 196 33.36 -23.24 -5.57
N GLU A 197 33.04 -24.53 -5.50
CA GLU A 197 34.02 -25.63 -5.46
C GLU A 197 33.86 -26.63 -6.62
N SER A 198 32.99 -26.35 -7.58
CA SER A 198 32.77 -27.25 -8.72
C SER A 198 33.70 -26.96 -9.89
N ALA A 199 33.95 -27.96 -10.74
CA ALA A 199 34.75 -27.78 -11.97
C ALA A 199 34.17 -26.72 -12.91
N ARG A 200 32.84 -26.50 -12.85
CA ARG A 200 32.15 -25.43 -13.56
C ARG A 200 31.02 -24.89 -12.70
N ASN A 201 31.29 -23.78 -12.00
CA ASN A 201 30.37 -23.20 -11.03
C ASN A 201 29.02 -22.84 -11.64
N ILE A 202 27.96 -23.27 -10.97
CA ILE A 202 26.58 -22.95 -11.33
C ILE A 202 26.25 -21.59 -10.73
N ALA A 203 25.58 -20.73 -11.48
CA ALA A 203 25.12 -19.44 -10.97
C ALA A 203 23.93 -19.61 -10.01
N HIS A 204 23.87 -18.81 -8.94
CA HIS A 204 22.68 -18.75 -8.10
C HIS A 204 21.47 -18.30 -8.93
N GLY A 205 20.33 -18.97 -8.79
CA GLY A 205 19.10 -18.53 -9.47
C GLY A 205 18.70 -17.09 -9.08
N ALA A 206 18.98 -16.71 -7.83
CA ALA A 206 18.74 -15.36 -7.33
C ALA A 206 19.67 -14.30 -7.98
N LEU A 207 20.91 -14.66 -8.35
CA LEU A 207 21.81 -13.79 -9.10
C LEU A 207 21.20 -13.45 -10.48
N LEU A 208 20.64 -14.46 -11.17
CA LEU A 208 19.95 -14.25 -12.45
C LEU A 208 18.71 -13.36 -12.29
N ASN A 209 17.97 -13.52 -11.18
CA ASN A 209 16.86 -12.61 -10.88
C ASN A 209 17.32 -11.17 -10.62
N GLY A 210 18.50 -10.98 -10.03
CA GLY A 210 19.12 -9.67 -9.85
C GLY A 210 19.30 -8.92 -11.17
N LEU A 211 19.65 -9.62 -12.26
CA LEU A 211 19.75 -9.02 -13.60
C LEU A 211 18.40 -8.55 -14.12
N VAL A 212 17.34 -9.33 -13.91
CA VAL A 212 15.95 -8.97 -14.24
C VAL A 212 15.54 -7.71 -13.47
N SER A 213 15.81 -7.66 -12.17
CA SER A 213 15.52 -6.50 -11.32
C SER A 213 16.23 -5.24 -11.82
N GLY A 214 17.52 -5.35 -12.15
CA GLY A 214 18.29 -4.24 -12.72
C GLY A 214 17.70 -3.72 -14.04
N LEU A 215 17.25 -4.61 -14.92
CA LEU A 215 16.65 -4.23 -16.20
C LEU A 215 15.29 -3.52 -16.01
N ILE A 216 14.46 -4.01 -15.09
CA ILE A 216 13.16 -3.42 -14.74
C ILE A 216 13.33 -2.03 -14.12
N GLY A 217 14.23 -1.90 -13.15
CA GLY A 217 14.44 -0.65 -12.41
C GLY A 217 15.19 0.44 -13.18
N THR A 218 15.84 0.11 -14.31
CA THR A 218 16.67 1.06 -15.06
C THR A 218 16.28 1.28 -16.52
N LYS A 219 15.64 0.31 -17.18
CA LYS A 219 15.30 0.40 -18.62
C LYS A 219 13.79 0.38 -18.87
N LEU A 220 13.11 -0.72 -18.54
CA LEU A 220 11.69 -0.90 -18.84
C LEU A 220 11.04 -1.72 -17.72
N PRO A 221 10.09 -1.19 -16.95
CA PRO A 221 9.44 0.13 -17.08
C PRO A 221 10.32 1.33 -16.72
N GLY A 222 11.42 1.14 -15.99
CA GLY A 222 12.40 2.17 -15.68
C GLY A 222 12.35 2.67 -14.24
N ALA A 223 12.99 3.81 -13.98
CA ALA A 223 13.16 4.35 -12.63
C ALA A 223 11.82 4.59 -11.91
N GLY A 224 11.78 4.28 -10.62
CA GLY A 224 10.55 4.36 -9.81
C GLY A 224 9.68 3.11 -9.86
N THR A 225 10.06 2.10 -10.64
CA THR A 225 9.37 0.80 -10.66
C THR A 225 9.67 0.01 -9.39
N ILE A 226 8.62 -0.46 -8.72
CA ILE A 226 8.72 -1.41 -7.61
C ILE A 226 8.16 -2.75 -8.09
N VAL A 227 8.97 -3.79 -7.97
CA VAL A 227 8.55 -5.16 -8.26
C VAL A 227 7.75 -5.68 -7.07
N ILE A 228 6.48 -5.99 -7.29
CA ILE A 228 5.57 -6.48 -6.24
C ILE A 228 5.58 -8.01 -6.16
N GLU A 229 5.67 -8.68 -7.31
CA GLU A 229 5.66 -10.14 -7.42
C GLU A 229 6.51 -10.59 -8.62
N GLN A 230 7.19 -11.73 -8.48
CA GLN A 230 7.90 -12.40 -9.57
C GLN A 230 7.74 -13.91 -9.45
N ASN A 231 7.44 -14.57 -10.57
CA ASN A 231 7.50 -16.02 -10.69
C ASN A 231 8.74 -16.40 -11.49
N LEU A 232 9.57 -17.28 -10.92
CA LEU A 232 10.85 -17.69 -11.49
C LEU A 232 10.86 -19.20 -11.70
N THR A 233 11.37 -19.64 -12.83
CA THR A 233 11.58 -21.06 -13.14
C THR A 233 12.98 -21.22 -13.73
N PHE A 234 13.74 -22.18 -13.20
CA PHE A 234 15.11 -22.47 -13.62
C PHE A 234 15.15 -23.84 -14.32
N PRO A 235 14.80 -23.91 -15.61
CA PRO A 235 14.64 -25.18 -16.30
C PRO A 235 15.98 -25.91 -16.54
N LYS A 236 17.09 -25.17 -16.54
CA LYS A 236 18.45 -25.68 -16.75
C LYS A 236 19.46 -24.88 -15.92
N PRO A 237 20.58 -25.50 -15.52
CA PRO A 237 21.67 -24.79 -14.87
C PRO A 237 22.31 -23.76 -15.80
N CYS A 238 22.63 -22.60 -15.25
CA CYS A 238 23.48 -21.59 -15.88
C CYS A 238 24.87 -21.69 -15.26
N TYR A 239 25.90 -21.80 -16.08
CA TYR A 239 27.27 -21.98 -15.63
C TYR A 239 28.08 -20.70 -15.76
N ALA A 240 29.17 -20.61 -15.00
CA ALA A 240 30.21 -19.62 -15.24
C ALA A 240 30.70 -19.70 -16.70
N GLY A 241 30.80 -18.54 -17.33
CA GLY A 241 31.12 -18.35 -18.75
C GLY A 241 29.91 -18.35 -19.69
N ASP A 242 28.72 -18.75 -19.23
CA ASP A 242 27.52 -18.71 -20.09
C ASP A 242 27.08 -17.27 -20.35
N THR A 243 26.61 -17.01 -21.57
CA THR A 243 25.95 -15.76 -21.93
C THR A 243 24.45 -15.92 -21.77
N VAL A 244 23.83 -15.08 -20.96
CA VAL A 244 22.40 -15.06 -20.69
C VAL A 244 21.78 -13.85 -21.37
N GLU A 245 20.70 -14.07 -22.13
CA GLU A 245 19.83 -13.00 -22.59
C GLU A 245 18.67 -12.81 -21.61
N VAL A 246 18.53 -11.60 -21.09
CA VAL A 246 17.41 -11.21 -20.24
C VAL A 246 16.50 -10.32 -21.03
N ILE A 247 15.25 -10.76 -21.21
CA ILE A 247 14.24 -10.08 -22.01
C ILE A 247 13.08 -9.69 -21.09
N VAL A 248 12.76 -8.39 -21.04
CA VAL A 248 11.57 -7.87 -20.35
C VAL A 248 10.57 -7.44 -21.41
N LYS A 249 9.32 -7.90 -21.29
CA LYS A 249 8.21 -7.49 -22.14
C LYS A 249 7.01 -7.07 -21.30
N ILE A 250 6.41 -5.95 -21.68
CA ILE A 250 5.16 -5.50 -21.08
C ILE A 250 4.02 -6.31 -21.72
N THR A 251 3.34 -7.12 -20.93
CA THR A 251 2.21 -7.93 -21.38
C THR A 251 0.86 -7.31 -21.06
N SER A 252 0.78 -6.51 -19.99
CA SER A 252 -0.38 -5.69 -19.72
C SER A 252 -0.04 -4.42 -18.93
N VAL A 253 -0.73 -3.32 -19.27
CA VAL A 253 -0.64 -2.05 -18.52
C VAL A 253 -2.00 -1.77 -17.88
N LYS A 254 -2.07 -1.86 -16.55
CA LYS A 254 -3.23 -1.42 -15.75
C LYS A 254 -2.75 -0.32 -14.79
N MET A 255 -3.67 0.38 -14.11
CA MET A 255 -3.30 1.35 -13.04
C MET A 255 -2.49 0.71 -11.87
N TYR A 256 -2.30 -0.61 -11.92
CA TYR A 256 -1.25 -1.39 -11.27
C TYR A 256 -0.55 -2.22 -12.36
N LEU A 257 0.78 -2.11 -12.53
CA LEU A 257 1.49 -2.82 -13.60
C LEU A 257 1.57 -4.32 -13.28
N THR A 258 1.07 -5.19 -14.16
CA THR A 258 1.32 -6.64 -14.10
C THR A 258 2.34 -6.99 -15.18
N LEU A 259 3.58 -7.21 -14.80
CA LEU A 259 4.66 -7.58 -15.71
C LEU A 259 4.74 -9.11 -15.81
N VAL A 260 4.41 -9.70 -16.98
CA VAL A 260 4.67 -11.12 -17.23
C VAL A 260 6.05 -11.25 -17.87
N MET A 261 7.00 -11.76 -17.09
CA MET A 261 8.36 -12.05 -17.55
C MET A 261 8.41 -13.42 -18.22
N ALA A 262 8.87 -13.48 -19.47
CA ALA A 262 9.22 -14.72 -20.15
C ALA A 262 10.75 -14.78 -20.26
N LEU A 263 11.39 -15.60 -19.43
CA LEU A 263 12.82 -15.87 -19.52
C LEU A 263 13.06 -16.96 -20.58
N CYS A 264 13.47 -16.56 -21.78
CA CYS A 264 13.92 -17.49 -22.82
C CYS A 264 15.44 -17.69 -22.70
N ILE A 265 15.87 -18.86 -22.25
CA ILE A 265 17.27 -19.26 -22.31
C ILE A 265 17.51 -19.93 -23.66
N SER A 266 17.99 -19.17 -24.66
CA SER A 266 18.49 -19.73 -25.92
C SER A 266 19.97 -20.06 -25.80
N TYR A 267 20.33 -21.33 -26.04
CA TYR A 267 21.71 -21.76 -26.20
C TYR A 267 22.12 -21.54 -27.66
N SER A 268 23.15 -20.74 -27.90
CA SER A 268 23.86 -20.77 -29.19
C SER A 268 24.90 -21.88 -29.15
N TYR A 269 24.54 -23.08 -29.60
CA TYR A 269 25.54 -24.04 -30.09
C TYR A 269 25.78 -23.73 -31.56
N ALA A 270 27.01 -23.35 -31.89
CA ALA A 270 27.44 -23.28 -33.27
C ALA A 270 27.59 -24.71 -33.81
N GLU A 271 26.55 -25.24 -34.45
CA GLU A 271 26.70 -26.30 -35.43
C GLU A 271 25.80 -26.02 -36.65
N SER A 272 26.39 -26.27 -37.81
CA SER A 272 25.98 -25.93 -39.16
C SER A 272 24.63 -26.50 -39.60
N ASN A 273 23.91 -25.69 -40.41
CA ASN A 273 22.89 -26.05 -41.42
C ASN A 273 21.79 -27.05 -41.04
N SER A 274 20.57 -26.55 -40.84
CA SER A 274 19.39 -26.95 -41.63
C SER A 274 18.14 -26.17 -41.20
N THR A 275 17.55 -25.47 -42.16
CA THR A 275 16.22 -24.88 -42.08
C THR A 275 15.17 -25.98 -41.92
N VAL A 276 14.41 -25.96 -40.81
CA VAL A 276 13.10 -26.62 -40.74
C VAL A 276 12.09 -25.63 -40.15
N THR A 277 11.27 -25.06 -41.04
CA THR A 277 10.11 -24.25 -40.71
C THR A 277 9.01 -25.18 -40.20
N SER A 278 8.59 -25.02 -38.94
CA SER A 278 7.42 -25.72 -38.39
C SER A 278 6.41 -24.71 -37.86
N THR A 279 5.44 -24.39 -38.71
CA THR A 279 4.21 -23.66 -38.41
C THR A 279 3.40 -24.40 -37.35
N ILE A 280 3.21 -23.80 -36.16
CA ILE A 280 2.17 -24.22 -35.22
C ILE A 280 1.13 -23.09 -35.14
N LYS A 281 -0.05 -23.35 -35.72
CA LYS A 281 -1.23 -22.48 -35.65
C LYS A 281 -1.81 -22.48 -34.22
N PRO A 282 -2.24 -21.34 -33.66
CA PRO A 282 -3.02 -21.31 -32.43
C PRO A 282 -4.49 -21.64 -32.74
N GLN A 283 -4.99 -22.77 -32.23
CA GLN A 283 -6.43 -23.01 -32.16
C GLN A 283 -6.96 -22.52 -30.81
N TYR A 284 -7.43 -21.27 -30.81
CA TYR A 284 -8.45 -20.81 -29.86
C TYR A 284 -9.78 -21.45 -30.28
N LYS A 285 -10.41 -22.21 -29.36
CA LYS A 285 -11.86 -22.43 -29.40
C LYS A 285 -12.50 -21.54 -28.35
N SER A 286 -13.27 -20.57 -28.81
CA SER A 286 -14.12 -19.72 -27.98
C SER A 286 -15.35 -20.49 -27.52
N SER A 287 -15.71 -20.37 -26.24
CA SER A 287 -17.12 -20.43 -25.83
C SER A 287 -17.31 -19.75 -24.46
N ASN A 288 -18.02 -18.62 -24.51
CA ASN A 288 -18.98 -18.04 -23.57
C ASN A 288 -18.60 -17.80 -22.09
N THR A 289 -18.65 -16.50 -21.74
CA THR A 289 -18.97 -15.89 -20.43
C THR A 289 -18.59 -16.72 -19.20
N LYS A 290 -17.42 -16.44 -18.61
CA LYS A 290 -17.10 -16.93 -17.27
C LYS A 290 -16.52 -15.80 -16.42
N GLU A 291 -17.16 -15.60 -15.27
CA GLU A 291 -16.71 -14.77 -14.15
C GLU A 291 -15.21 -14.91 -13.93
N GLN A 292 -14.54 -13.80 -13.64
CA GLN A 292 -13.13 -13.83 -13.25
C GLN A 292 -12.99 -14.73 -12.00
N PRO A 293 -12.01 -15.64 -11.98
CA PRO A 293 -11.83 -16.52 -10.83
C PRO A 293 -11.52 -15.67 -9.60
N THR A 294 -12.35 -15.80 -8.56
CA THR A 294 -12.06 -15.15 -7.27
C THR A 294 -10.75 -15.74 -6.73
N GLY A 295 -9.86 -14.88 -6.24
CA GLY A 295 -8.63 -15.32 -5.58
C GLY A 295 -8.93 -16.13 -4.32
N CYS A 296 -7.90 -16.63 -3.64
CA CYS A 296 -8.10 -17.23 -2.33
C CYS A 296 -8.47 -16.14 -1.31
N VAL A 297 -9.71 -16.14 -0.82
CA VAL A 297 -10.17 -15.17 0.19
C VAL A 297 -10.55 -15.92 1.47
N CYS A 298 -10.05 -15.45 2.60
CA CYS A 298 -10.31 -15.98 3.93
C CYS A 298 -11.34 -15.10 4.62
N ALA A 299 -12.33 -15.72 5.27
CA ALA A 299 -13.27 -15.02 6.10
C ALA A 299 -13.56 -15.76 7.41
N VAL A 300 -13.73 -15.01 8.50
CA VAL A 300 -14.19 -15.55 9.78
C VAL A 300 -15.61 -15.10 10.03
N PHE A 301 -16.52 -16.05 10.14
CA PHE A 301 -17.93 -15.80 10.47
C PHE A 301 -18.28 -16.41 11.84
N LEU A 302 -19.15 -15.74 12.58
CA LEU A 302 -19.69 -16.26 13.83
C LEU A 302 -20.90 -17.17 13.59
N SER A 303 -21.16 -18.10 14.51
CA SER A 303 -22.25 -19.09 14.42
C SER A 303 -23.64 -18.51 14.21
N GLY A 304 -23.90 -17.26 14.62
CA GLY A 304 -25.17 -16.58 14.37
C GLY A 304 -25.34 -16.11 12.92
N GLN A 305 -24.28 -16.12 12.10
CA GLN A 305 -24.31 -15.63 10.72
C GLN A 305 -24.66 -16.70 9.70
N PHE A 306 -24.67 -17.97 10.07
CA PHE A 306 -24.96 -19.07 9.15
C PHE A 306 -25.60 -20.24 9.88
N LYS A 307 -26.30 -21.11 9.15
CA LYS A 307 -26.85 -22.35 9.69
C LYS A 307 -25.90 -23.51 9.40
N LYS A 308 -25.37 -24.15 10.45
CA LYS A 308 -24.46 -25.30 10.30
C LYS A 308 -25.16 -26.44 9.53
N GLY A 309 -24.50 -26.96 8.50
CA GLY A 309 -25.05 -28.01 7.62
C GLY A 309 -26.02 -27.51 6.54
N SER A 310 -26.33 -26.22 6.51
CA SER A 310 -27.08 -25.60 5.40
C SER A 310 -26.17 -25.27 4.22
N LYS A 311 -26.75 -25.22 3.01
CA LYS A 311 -26.11 -24.67 1.80
C LYS A 311 -26.27 -23.14 1.70
N GLU A 312 -27.02 -22.53 2.63
CA GLU A 312 -27.18 -21.07 2.69
C GLU A 312 -25.82 -20.38 2.94
N GLN A 313 -25.57 -19.29 2.21
CA GLN A 313 -24.40 -18.44 2.41
C GLN A 313 -24.49 -17.70 3.76
N PRO A 314 -23.35 -17.40 4.42
CA PRO A 314 -23.35 -16.61 5.63
C PRO A 314 -23.91 -15.20 5.39
N LYS A 315 -24.62 -14.67 6.38
CA LYS A 315 -25.28 -13.35 6.33
C LYS A 315 -24.43 -12.28 7.02
N GLY A 316 -24.47 -11.07 6.47
CA GLY A 316 -23.73 -9.92 6.98
C GLY A 316 -22.24 -9.99 6.68
N TYR A 317 -21.48 -9.08 7.28
CA TYR A 317 -20.04 -8.98 7.07
C TYR A 317 -19.26 -9.98 7.93
N PRO A 318 -18.18 -10.57 7.41
CA PRO A 318 -17.30 -11.40 8.22
C PRO A 318 -16.59 -10.54 9.27
N ALA A 319 -16.33 -11.13 10.43
CA ALA A 319 -15.58 -10.46 11.50
C ALA A 319 -14.10 -10.26 11.14
N LEU A 320 -13.57 -11.09 10.23
CA LEU A 320 -12.25 -10.92 9.63
C LEU A 320 -12.33 -11.30 8.15
N LEU A 321 -11.71 -10.50 7.29
CA LEU A 321 -11.58 -10.75 5.86
C LEU A 321 -10.11 -10.57 5.47
N HIS A 322 -9.56 -11.52 4.71
CA HIS A 322 -8.20 -11.43 4.19
C HIS A 322 -8.15 -12.02 2.78
N GLU A 323 -7.57 -11.29 1.84
CA GLU A 323 -7.45 -11.72 0.44
C GLU A 323 -6.01 -12.08 0.13
N HIS A 324 -5.81 -13.25 -0.46
CA HIS A 324 -4.53 -13.68 -0.98
C HIS A 324 -4.44 -13.39 -2.49
N PRO A 325 -3.36 -12.75 -2.95
CA PRO A 325 -3.23 -12.34 -4.35
C PRO A 325 -2.97 -13.52 -5.31
N ASP A 326 -2.47 -14.65 -4.81
CA ASP A 326 -2.07 -15.78 -5.65
C ASP A 326 -3.30 -16.56 -6.17
N PRO A 327 -3.44 -16.77 -7.48
CA PRO A 327 -4.49 -17.63 -8.03
C PRO A 327 -4.21 -19.10 -7.67
N LEU A 328 -5.17 -19.75 -7.01
CA LEU A 328 -5.08 -21.17 -6.68
C LEU A 328 -5.90 -22.01 -7.67
N PRO A 329 -5.54 -23.29 -7.90
CA PRO A 329 -6.29 -24.16 -8.80
C PRO A 329 -7.77 -24.29 -8.40
N CYS A 330 -8.67 -24.31 -9.38
CA CYS A 330 -10.11 -24.46 -9.18
C CYS A 330 -10.54 -25.91 -8.87
N ASN A 331 -9.93 -26.51 -7.85
CA ASN A 331 -10.19 -27.88 -7.46
C ASN A 331 -10.01 -28.06 -5.94
N THR A 332 -10.28 -29.27 -5.45
CA THR A 332 -10.14 -29.62 -4.03
C THR A 332 -8.73 -29.36 -3.48
N VAL A 333 -7.70 -29.49 -4.32
CA VAL A 333 -6.31 -29.22 -3.92
C VAL A 333 -6.09 -27.73 -3.70
N GLY A 334 -6.55 -26.87 -4.61
CA GLY A 334 -6.50 -25.42 -4.44
C GLY A 334 -7.32 -24.93 -3.25
N ASN A 335 -8.47 -25.53 -2.96
CA ASN A 335 -9.22 -25.23 -1.75
C ASN A 335 -8.43 -25.59 -0.48
N LYS A 336 -7.78 -26.76 -0.42
CA LYS A 336 -6.91 -27.13 0.71
C LYS A 336 -5.73 -26.18 0.89
N LEU A 337 -5.08 -25.79 -0.21
CA LEU A 337 -4.01 -24.78 -0.20
C LEU A 337 -4.53 -23.44 0.32
N CYS A 338 -5.74 -23.03 -0.09
CA CYS A 338 -6.38 -21.81 0.39
C CYS A 338 -6.62 -21.87 1.89
N VAL A 339 -7.17 -22.98 2.40
CA VAL A 339 -7.36 -23.19 3.85
C VAL A 339 -6.03 -23.05 4.61
N ASN A 340 -4.95 -23.67 4.13
CA ASN A 340 -3.64 -23.59 4.80
C ASN A 340 -3.11 -22.15 4.85
N LYS A 341 -3.17 -21.42 3.71
CA LYS A 341 -2.77 -20.00 3.66
C LYS A 341 -3.60 -19.13 4.62
N CYS A 342 -4.91 -19.37 4.67
CA CYS A 342 -5.80 -18.66 5.58
C CYS A 342 -5.48 -18.94 7.05
N LEU A 343 -5.14 -20.18 7.39
CA LEU A 343 -4.72 -20.53 8.74
C LEU A 343 -3.42 -19.82 9.11
N ASP A 344 -2.41 -19.83 8.25
CA ASP A 344 -1.14 -19.15 8.50
C ASP A 344 -1.31 -17.63 8.74
N ALA A 345 -2.24 -17.01 8.03
CA ALA A 345 -2.60 -15.60 8.23
C ALA A 345 -3.28 -15.38 9.59
N ILE A 346 -4.27 -16.20 9.94
CA ILE A 346 -5.12 -16.02 11.14
C ILE A 346 -4.41 -16.43 12.42
N VAL A 347 -3.49 -17.41 12.38
CA VAL A 347 -2.76 -17.93 13.56
C VAL A 347 -2.08 -16.82 14.35
N LYS A 348 -1.54 -15.81 13.65
CA LYS A 348 -0.86 -14.64 14.22
C LYS A 348 -1.78 -13.79 15.11
N HIS A 349 -3.09 -13.81 14.82
CA HIS A 349 -4.10 -13.01 15.49
C HIS A 349 -4.84 -13.77 16.61
N LEU A 350 -4.67 -15.10 16.70
CA LEU A 350 -5.37 -15.94 17.68
C LEU A 350 -5.21 -15.49 19.14
N PRO A 351 -4.02 -15.06 19.63
CA PRO A 351 -3.86 -14.63 21.03
C PRO A 351 -4.78 -13.45 21.41
N ASN A 352 -4.98 -12.50 20.48
CA ASN A 352 -5.81 -11.31 20.67
C ASN A 352 -7.20 -11.43 20.02
N SER A 353 -7.59 -12.64 19.62
CA SER A 353 -8.83 -12.87 18.88
C SER A 353 -10.10 -12.33 19.53
N PRO A 354 -10.30 -12.30 20.87
CA PRO A 354 -11.51 -11.72 21.46
C PRO A 354 -11.64 -10.22 21.21
N ALA A 355 -10.55 -9.46 21.38
CA ALA A 355 -10.57 -8.02 21.16
C ALA A 355 -10.77 -7.68 19.68
N ILE A 356 -10.09 -8.41 18.79
CA ILE A 356 -10.19 -8.23 17.35
C ILE A 356 -11.61 -8.56 16.87
N LEU A 357 -12.16 -9.70 17.27
CA LEU A 357 -13.50 -10.12 16.86
C LEU A 357 -14.57 -9.17 17.38
N CYS A 358 -14.54 -8.80 18.67
CA CYS A 358 -15.56 -7.91 19.22
C CYS A 358 -15.49 -6.49 18.64
N ALA A 359 -14.29 -5.97 18.33
CA ALA A 359 -14.15 -4.67 17.70
C ALA A 359 -14.56 -4.66 16.22
N SER A 360 -14.64 -5.83 15.57
CA SER A 360 -14.88 -5.95 14.12
C SER A 360 -16.32 -6.37 13.78
N ILE A 361 -17.15 -6.69 14.77
CA ILE A 361 -18.56 -7.03 14.57
C ILE A 361 -19.46 -5.85 14.93
N ASP A 362 -20.43 -5.55 14.08
CA ASP A 362 -21.38 -4.45 14.29
C ASP A 362 -22.58 -4.85 15.18
N ARG A 363 -22.42 -5.89 16.01
CA ARG A 363 -23.49 -6.40 16.87
C ARG A 363 -22.92 -7.06 18.11
N ASP A 364 -23.72 -7.08 19.17
CA ASP A 364 -23.46 -7.92 20.32
C ASP A 364 -23.60 -9.41 19.95
N CYS A 365 -22.82 -10.24 20.63
CA CYS A 365 -22.92 -11.69 20.51
C CYS A 365 -22.75 -12.36 21.88
N HIS A 366 -23.41 -13.49 22.06
CA HIS A 366 -23.34 -14.28 23.29
C HIS A 366 -23.14 -15.75 22.95
N LYS A 367 -22.04 -16.33 23.45
CA LYS A 367 -21.65 -17.72 23.26
C LYS A 367 -21.64 -18.15 21.80
N GLU A 368 -21.10 -17.29 20.93
CA GLU A 368 -20.93 -17.62 19.52
C GLU A 368 -19.53 -18.14 19.23
N ARG A 369 -19.44 -19.04 18.24
CA ARG A 369 -18.16 -19.62 17.83
C ARG A 369 -17.76 -19.08 16.47
N ALA A 370 -16.47 -18.81 16.31
CA ALA A 370 -15.88 -18.34 15.05
C ALA A 370 -15.53 -19.53 14.14
N TYR A 371 -15.85 -19.41 12.85
CA TYR A 371 -15.63 -20.41 11.82
C TYR A 371 -14.91 -19.83 10.62
N LEU A 372 -13.97 -20.59 10.06
CA LEU A 372 -13.23 -20.20 8.86
C LEU A 372 -14.00 -20.61 7.60
N PHE A 373 -14.17 -19.64 6.71
CA PHE A 373 -14.69 -19.79 5.36
C PHE A 373 -13.64 -19.35 4.35
N ILE A 374 -13.70 -19.93 3.16
CA ILE A 374 -12.84 -19.54 2.04
C ILE A 374 -13.65 -19.26 0.77
N LYS A 375 -13.15 -18.36 -0.08
CA LYS A 375 -13.45 -18.32 -1.52
C LYS A 375 -12.19 -18.70 -2.28
N ASN A 376 -12.39 -19.29 -3.44
CA ASN A 376 -11.35 -19.58 -4.42
C ASN A 376 -12.05 -19.34 -5.76
N CYS A 377 -12.19 -20.30 -6.67
CA CYS A 377 -12.69 -19.96 -8.02
C CYS A 377 -14.15 -19.56 -8.20
N LYS A 378 -15.01 -19.75 -7.21
CA LYS A 378 -16.39 -19.24 -7.24
C LYS A 378 -16.53 -18.13 -6.23
N ASP A 379 -17.36 -17.14 -6.53
CA ASP A 379 -17.71 -16.08 -5.58
C ASP A 379 -18.71 -16.55 -4.50
N GLU A 380 -18.51 -17.76 -3.99
CA GLU A 380 -19.34 -18.42 -2.97
C GLU A 380 -18.47 -18.84 -1.80
N TRP A 381 -18.90 -18.53 -0.57
CA TRP A 381 -18.20 -18.96 0.63
C TRP A 381 -18.31 -20.47 0.81
N THR A 382 -17.15 -21.11 0.98
CA THR A 382 -17.02 -22.52 1.33
C THR A 382 -16.62 -22.64 2.79
N ASN A 383 -17.48 -23.27 3.61
CA ASN A 383 -17.17 -23.55 5.00
C ASN A 383 -16.06 -24.62 5.09
N THR A 384 -14.97 -24.32 5.79
CA THR A 384 -13.84 -25.24 5.97
C THR A 384 -14.09 -26.29 7.06
N ASN A 385 -15.16 -26.11 7.85
CA ASN A 385 -15.48 -26.80 9.10
C ASN A 385 -14.47 -26.59 10.23
N LEU A 386 -13.47 -25.71 10.03
CA LEU A 386 -12.56 -25.29 11.09
C LEU A 386 -13.21 -24.21 11.94
N SER A 387 -13.09 -24.37 13.25
CA SER A 387 -13.67 -23.44 14.23
C SER A 387 -12.69 -23.13 15.35
N ALA A 388 -12.84 -21.96 15.96
CA ALA A 388 -12.13 -21.63 17.18
C ALA A 388 -12.47 -22.63 18.31
N GLY A 389 -11.48 -22.96 19.13
CA GLY A 389 -11.65 -23.83 20.31
C GLY A 389 -12.35 -23.17 21.49
N ARG A 390 -12.85 -21.94 21.35
CA ARG A 390 -13.51 -21.16 22.38
C ARG A 390 -14.75 -20.45 21.83
N GLU A 391 -15.60 -19.99 22.72
CA GLU A 391 -16.75 -19.14 22.41
C GLU A 391 -16.43 -17.67 22.72
N TYR A 392 -17.12 -16.78 22.01
CA TYR A 392 -16.96 -15.34 22.08
C TYR A 392 -18.24 -14.69 22.57
N CYS A 393 -18.06 -13.71 23.47
CA CYS A 393 -19.11 -12.87 24.00
C CYS A 393 -18.67 -11.43 23.86
N CYS A 394 -19.43 -10.64 23.11
CA CYS A 394 -19.12 -9.26 22.78
C CYS A 394 -20.29 -8.36 23.18
N LYS A 395 -19.98 -7.26 23.85
CA LYS A 395 -20.93 -6.21 24.21
C LYS A 395 -20.31 -4.84 23.94
N ASP A 396 -21.01 -4.00 23.19
CA ASP A 396 -20.56 -2.64 22.85
C ASP A 396 -19.13 -2.62 22.24
N GLY A 397 -18.83 -3.59 21.36
CA GLY A 397 -17.53 -3.74 20.71
C GLY A 397 -16.41 -4.30 21.61
N THR A 398 -16.71 -4.68 22.85
CA THR A 398 -15.72 -5.17 23.83
C THR A 398 -15.96 -6.62 24.23
N PRO A 399 -14.90 -7.44 24.41
CA PRO A 399 -15.04 -8.81 24.87
C PRO A 399 -15.39 -8.85 26.36
N TYR A 400 -16.35 -9.70 26.74
CA TYR A 400 -16.66 -10.03 28.12
C TYR A 400 -16.65 -11.55 28.34
N LYS A 401 -16.67 -11.95 29.62
CA LYS A 401 -16.68 -13.36 29.98
C LYS A 401 -18.05 -13.98 29.67
N CYS A 402 -18.06 -14.95 28.74
CA CYS A 402 -19.09 -15.97 28.65
C CYS A 402 -19.08 -16.85 29.92
#